data_AF-A0A610H5E6-F1
#
_entry.id   AF-A0A610H5E6-F1
#
_cell.length_a   1.000
_cell.length_b   1.000
_cell.length_c   1.000
_cell.angle_alpha   90.00
_cell.angle_beta   90.00
_cell.angle_gamma   90.00
#
_symmetry.space_group_name_H-M   'P 1'
#
loop_
_entity.id
_entity.type
_entity.pdbx_description
1 polymer ?
#
loop_
_entity_poly.entity_id
_entity_poly.type
_entity_poly.pdbx_seq_one_letter_code
_entity_poly.pdbx_strand_id
1 'polypeptide(L)' 'MAKKPGENTGKNGGIYQEVGPRGGKKDNFATVKDNERLPPTTKPGNGWVLDKRTPDSKK' A
#
# COMPACT_ATOMS: atom_id res chain seq x y z
N MET A 1 -3.07 9.32 -3.96
CA MET A 1 -2.53 8.63 -5.15
C MET A 1 -2.32 7.17 -4.83
N ALA A 2 -2.74 6.26 -5.71
CA ALA A 2 -2.44 4.85 -5.56
C ALA A 2 -0.97 4.59 -5.91
N LYS A 3 -0.22 3.96 -5.00
CA LYS A 3 1.16 3.51 -5.21
C LYS A 3 1.18 2.25 -6.06
N LYS A 4 2.25 2.08 -6.83
CA LYS A 4 2.42 0.88 -7.65
C LYS A 4 2.93 -0.29 -6.79
N PRO A 5 2.56 -1.54 -7.11
CA PRO A 5 3.24 -2.70 -6.55
C PRO A 5 4.75 -2.61 -6.84
N GLY A 6 5.57 -2.98 -5.86
CA GLY A 6 7.03 -2.87 -5.91
C GLY A 6 7.60 -1.47 -5.56
N GLU A 7 6.74 -0.46 -5.41
CA GLU A 7 7.18 0.88 -5.00
C GLU A 7 7.60 0.88 -3.53
N ASN A 8 8.67 1.62 -3.21
CA ASN A 8 9.14 1.75 -1.85
C ASN A 8 8.17 2.63 -1.04
N THR A 9 7.74 2.12 0.11
CA THR A 9 6.88 2.85 1.05
C THR A 9 7.63 3.99 1.75
N GLY A 10 8.96 3.92 1.84
CA GLY A 10 9.80 4.91 2.50
C GLY A 10 9.40 5.06 3.98
N LYS A 11 9.14 6.28 4.44
CA LYS A 11 8.65 6.52 5.82
C LYS A 11 7.12 6.43 5.96
N ASN A 12 6.44 5.81 4.99
CA ASN A 12 4.98 5.66 5.00
C ASN A 12 4.58 4.19 5.12
N GLY A 13 5.32 3.41 5.90
CA GLY A 13 4.90 2.07 6.29
C GLY A 13 3.51 2.09 6.91
N GLY A 14 2.73 1.06 6.65
CA GLY A 14 1.31 1.04 6.97
C GLY A 14 0.54 -0.10 6.32
N ILE A 15 -0.76 -0.04 6.53
CA ILE A 15 -1.77 -0.85 5.87
C ILE A 15 -2.17 -0.14 4.58
N TYR A 16 -2.01 -0.85 3.48
CA TYR A 16 -2.40 -0.45 2.14
C TYR A 16 -3.61 -1.27 1.68
N GLN A 17 -4.62 -0.61 1.13
CA GLN A 17 -5.76 -1.24 0.50
C GLN A 17 -5.55 -1.32 -1.01
N GLU A 18 -5.81 -2.48 -1.61
CA GLU A 18 -5.76 -2.64 -3.06
C GLU A 18 -6.94 -1.89 -3.71
N VAL A 19 -6.64 -1.09 -4.72
CA VAL A 19 -7.65 -0.42 -5.56
C VAL A 19 -7.44 -0.81 -7.02
N GLY A 20 -8.53 -1.07 -7.72
CA GLY A 20 -8.49 -1.34 -9.15
C GLY A 20 -8.12 -0.11 -9.97
N PRO A 21 -7.77 -0.29 -11.27
CA PRO A 21 -7.43 0.80 -12.18
C PRO A 21 -8.53 1.86 -12.36
N ARG A 22 -9.79 1.49 -12.04
CA ARG A 22 -10.96 2.38 -12.08
C ARG A 22 -11.37 2.91 -10.69
N GLY A 23 -10.54 2.74 -9.67
CA GLY A 23 -10.83 3.21 -8.30
C GLY A 23 -11.73 2.28 -7.48
N GLY A 24 -12.04 1.08 -7.96
CA GLY A 24 -12.78 0.09 -7.18
C GLY A 24 -11.93 -0.43 -6.02
N LYS A 25 -12.31 -0.12 -4.79
CA LYS A 25 -11.67 -0.65 -3.58
C LYS A 25 -11.90 -2.15 -3.49
N LYS A 26 -10.89 -2.88 -3.03
CA LYS A 26 -11.00 -4.31 -2.76
C LYS A 26 -10.81 -4.58 -1.27
N ASP A 27 -11.36 -5.70 -0.83
CA ASP A 27 -11.10 -6.28 0.48
C ASP A 27 -9.73 -6.98 0.55
N ASN A 28 -8.74 -6.45 -0.17
CA ASN A 28 -7.36 -6.91 -0.12
C ASN A 28 -6.51 -5.84 0.57
N PHE A 29 -5.83 -6.23 1.64
CA PHE A 29 -5.02 -5.34 2.47
C PHE A 29 -3.61 -5.90 2.61
N ALA A 30 -2.62 -5.06 2.38
CA ALA A 30 -1.21 -5.38 2.58
C ALA A 30 -0.65 -4.53 3.71
N THR A 31 -0.08 -5.18 4.72
CA THR A 31 0.67 -4.48 5.77
C THR A 31 2.14 -4.48 5.38
N VAL A 32 2.73 -3.30 5.27
CA VAL A 32 4.09 -3.11 4.77
C VAL A 32 4.85 -2.22 5.73
N LYS A 33 6.09 -2.59 6.08
CA LYS A 33 6.93 -1.80 6.99
C LYS A 33 7.50 -0.57 6.29
N ASP A 34 8.02 0.37 7.08
CA ASP A 34 8.81 1.48 6.56
C ASP A 34 10.05 0.96 5.82
N ASN A 35 10.38 1.61 4.71
CA ASN A 35 11.45 1.27 3.77
C ASN A 35 11.29 -0.11 3.10
N GLU A 36 10.09 -0.68 3.13
CA GLU A 36 9.78 -1.93 2.46
C GLU A 36 9.03 -1.70 1.13
N ARG A 37 9.21 -2.62 0.19
CA ARG A 37 8.57 -2.54 -1.14
C ARG A 37 7.16 -3.10 -1.05
N LEU A 38 6.20 -2.43 -1.68
CA LEU A 38 4.82 -2.89 -1.76
C LEU A 38 4.76 -4.27 -2.46
N PRO A 39 3.97 -5.23 -1.94
CA PRO A 39 3.80 -6.52 -2.58
C PRO A 39 3.08 -6.38 -3.94
N PRO A 40 3.17 -7.40 -4.82
CA PRO A 40 2.36 -7.43 -6.04
C PRO A 40 0.86 -7.45 -5.70
N THR A 41 0.06 -6.76 -6.51
CA THR A 41 -1.40 -6.77 -6.41
C THR A 41 -1.98 -8.04 -7.02
N THR A 42 -3.22 -8.40 -6.64
CA THR A 42 -3.88 -9.62 -7.14
C THR A 42 -4.07 -9.63 -8.67
N LYS A 43 -4.23 -8.44 -9.29
CA LYS A 43 -4.32 -8.30 -10.74
C LYS A 43 -3.40 -7.19 -11.25
N PRO A 44 -2.86 -7.32 -12.46
CA PRO A 44 -2.11 -6.24 -13.10
C PRO A 44 -3.02 -5.02 -13.33
N GLY A 45 -2.45 -3.83 -13.15
CA GLY A 45 -3.18 -2.55 -13.26
C GLY A 45 -3.86 -2.08 -11.98
N ASN A 46 -3.87 -2.87 -10.91
CA ASN A 46 -4.29 -2.39 -9.59
C ASN A 46 -3.16 -1.60 -8.93
N GLY A 47 -3.52 -0.77 -7.95
CA GLY A 47 -2.60 -0.02 -7.12
C GLY A 47 -2.90 -0.19 -5.64
N TRP A 48 -2.06 0.42 -4.82
CA TRP A 48 -2.12 0.39 -3.36
C TRP A 48 -2.42 1.78 -2.83
N VAL A 49 -3.52 1.94 -2.11
CA VAL A 49 -3.84 3.19 -1.40
C VAL A 49 -3.53 3.01 0.06
N LEU A 50 -2.77 3.96 0.63
CA LEU A 50 -2.50 3.95 2.07
C LEU A 50 -3.81 4.17 2.83
N ASP A 51 -4.24 3.17 3.57
CA ASP A 51 -5.44 3.22 4.40
C ASP A 51 -5.09 3.68 5.81
N LYS A 52 -4.10 3.00 6.43
CA LYS A 52 -3.64 3.33 7.78
C LYS A 52 -2.12 3.35 7.84
N ARG A 53 -1.53 4.51 8.12
CA ARG A 53 -0.08 4.60 8.35
C ARG A 53 0.29 3.99 9.70
N THR A 54 1.37 3.21 9.74
CA THR A 54 1.97 2.77 10.99
C THR A 54 2.54 4.01 11.70
N PRO A 55 2.11 4.30 12.94
CA PRO A 55 2.65 5.44 13.66
C PRO A 55 4.13 5.20 13.96
N ASP A 56 4.99 6.07 13.46
CA ASP A 56 6.40 6.14 13.85
C ASP A 56 6.45 6.30 15.39
N SER A 57 7.04 5.33 16.08
CA SER A 57 7.33 5.43 17.51
C SER A 57 8.39 6.50 17.71
N LYS A 58 8.00 7.77 17.74
CA LYS A 58 8.83 8.83 18.29
C LYS A 58 8.90 8.61 19.80
N LYS A 59 10.03 8.07 20.23
CA LYS A 59 10.41 7.93 21.63
C LYS A 59 11.18 9.17 22.08
#